data_AF-A0A2V9C9Q4-F1
#
_entry.id   AF-A0A2V9C9Q4-F1
#
_cell.length_a   1.000
_cell.length_b   1.000
_cell.length_c   1.000
_cell.angle_alpha   90.00
_cell.angle_beta   90.00
_cell.angle_gamma   90.00
#
_symmetry.space_group_name_H-M   'P 1'
#
loop_
_entity.id
_entity.type
_entity.pdbx_description
1 polymer ?
#
loop_
_entity_poly.entity_id
_entity_poly.type
_entity_poly.pdbx_seq_one_letter_code
_entity_poly.pdbx_strand_id
1 'polypeptide(L)' 'HHRRVAVSQGQRERDGVRFDAGIVSYVGMVTSLIEGRRVSEEEILETLVRAMRQHSISRRRKIEYVLSYLKKNARYP' A
#
# COMPACT_ATOMS: atom_id res chain seq x y z
N HIS A 1 -19.58 -37.14 1.93
CA HIS A 1 -19.39 -36.99 0.47
C HIS A 1 -19.62 -35.54 0.08
N HIS A 2 -18.59 -34.90 -0.48
CA HIS A 2 -18.56 -33.53 -1.02
C HIS A 2 -19.66 -33.27 -2.05
N ARG A 3 -20.15 -32.02 -2.15
CA ARG A 3 -20.00 -31.20 -3.38
C ARG A 3 -20.56 -29.76 -3.22
N ARG A 4 -19.59 -28.84 -3.10
CA ARG A 4 -19.48 -27.52 -3.74
C ARG A 4 -20.57 -26.47 -3.50
N VAL A 5 -20.26 -25.60 -2.54
CA VAL A 5 -20.63 -24.17 -2.57
C VAL A 5 -20.00 -23.56 -3.81
N ALA A 6 -20.83 -23.29 -4.82
CA ALA A 6 -20.47 -22.43 -5.94
C ALA A 6 -20.58 -20.99 -5.45
N VAL A 7 -19.51 -20.49 -4.81
CA VAL A 7 -19.38 -19.05 -4.57
C VAL A 7 -18.81 -18.43 -5.84
N SER A 8 -19.76 -17.95 -6.64
CA SER A 8 -19.67 -17.02 -7.75
C SER A 8 -18.34 -16.25 -7.82
N GLN A 9 -17.45 -16.71 -8.70
CA GLN A 9 -16.22 -16.01 -9.12
C GLN A 9 -16.49 -14.78 -10.01
N GLY A 10 -17.73 -14.29 -10.05
CA GLY A 10 -18.22 -13.36 -11.08
C GLY A 10 -18.16 -11.86 -10.77
N GLN A 11 -17.55 -11.40 -9.66
CA GLN A 11 -17.54 -9.96 -9.32
C GLN A 11 -16.22 -9.43 -8.72
N ARG A 12 -15.07 -9.95 -9.19
CA ARG A 12 -13.77 -9.27 -9.00
C ARG A 12 -13.20 -8.69 -10.31
N GLU A 13 -14.07 -8.32 -11.24
CA GLU A 13 -13.71 -7.33 -12.27
C GLU A 13 -14.03 -5.94 -11.72
N ARG A 14 -13.08 -5.41 -10.94
CA ARG A 14 -12.89 -3.96 -10.82
C ARG A 14 -11.53 -3.70 -11.43
N ASP A 15 -11.49 -2.92 -12.50
CA ASP A 15 -10.27 -2.45 -13.15
C ASP A 15 -9.23 -2.05 -12.11
N GLY A 16 -8.16 -2.84 -12.01
CA GLY A 16 -7.17 -2.70 -10.96
C GLY A 16 -6.03 -3.68 -11.20
N VAL A 17 -4.80 -3.20 -11.03
CA VAL A 17 -3.56 -3.98 -11.15
C VAL A 17 -3.72 -5.33 -10.43
N ARG A 18 -3.71 -6.42 -11.19
CA ARG A 18 -3.77 -7.77 -10.63
C ARG A 18 -2.38 -8.10 -10.09
N PHE A 19 -2.23 -8.13 -8.76
CA PHE A 19 -1.00 -8.54 -8.12
C PHE A 19 -0.78 -10.05 -8.26
N ASP A 20 0.47 -10.46 -8.41
CA ASP A 20 0.85 -11.86 -8.43
C ASP A 20 0.47 -12.53 -7.09
N ALA A 21 -0.24 -13.66 -7.17
CA ALA A 21 -0.76 -14.35 -6.00
C ALA A 21 0.36 -14.88 -5.08
N GLY A 22 1.51 -15.24 -5.64
CA GLY A 22 2.69 -15.66 -4.90
C GLY A 22 3.28 -14.51 -4.08
N ILE A 23 3.38 -13.31 -4.67
CA ILE A 23 3.81 -12.10 -3.97
C ILE A 23 2.86 -11.75 -2.82
N VAL A 24 1.55 -11.76 -3.07
CA VAL A 24 0.54 -11.45 -2.03
C VAL A 24 0.64 -12.45 -0.88
N SER A 25 0.77 -13.74 -1.18
CA SER A 25 0.92 -14.79 -0.17
C SER A 25 2.22 -14.64 0.64
N TYR A 26 3.33 -14.33 -0.03
CA TYR A 26 4.62 -14.11 0.62
C TYR A 26 4.59 -12.90 1.56
N VAL A 27 4.03 -11.77 1.11
CA VAL A 27 3.88 -10.57 1.94
C VAL A 27 2.98 -10.85 3.13
N GLY A 28 1.89 -11.60 2.95
CA GLY A 28 1.01 -11.98 4.06
C GLY A 28 1.67 -12.88 5.10
N MET A 29 2.48 -13.84 4.64
CA MET A 29 3.28 -14.68 5.52
C MET A 29 4.28 -13.84 6.33
N VAL A 30 5.10 -13.03 5.68
CA VAL A 30 6.14 -12.21 6.35
C VAL A 30 5.52 -11.20 7.30
N THR A 31 4.43 -10.53 6.88
CA THR A 31 3.72 -9.56 7.74
C THR A 31 3.15 -10.26 8.98
N SER A 32 2.55 -11.45 8.81
CA SER A 32 2.00 -12.19 9.95
C SER A 32 3.09 -12.62 10.95
N LEU A 33 4.29 -12.95 10.46
CA LEU A 33 5.43 -13.29 11.31
C LEU A 33 5.93 -12.08 12.10
N ILE A 34 6.02 -10.91 11.46
CA ILE A 34 6.48 -9.66 12.11
C ILE A 34 5.47 -9.20 13.16
N GLU A 35 4.17 -9.24 12.84
CA GLU A 35 3.10 -8.78 13.72
C GLU A 35 2.74 -9.79 14.81
N GLY A 36 3.27 -11.02 14.76
CA GLY A 36 2.98 -12.09 15.70
C GLY A 36 1.52 -12.57 15.68
N ARG A 37 0.76 -12.21 14.65
CA ARG A 37 -0.66 -12.57 14.45
C ARG A 37 -0.95 -12.80 12.98
N ARG A 38 -2.01 -13.54 12.68
CA ARG A 38 -2.47 -13.68 11.29
C ARG A 38 -3.02 -12.33 10.80
N VAL A 39 -2.55 -11.90 9.64
CA VAL A 39 -2.98 -10.66 8.96
C VAL A 39 -3.66 -11.03 7.64
N SER A 40 -4.82 -10.43 7.35
CA SER A 40 -5.54 -10.68 6.08
C SER A 40 -4.93 -9.90 4.91
N GLU A 41 -5.28 -10.30 3.68
CA GLU A 41 -4.89 -9.58 2.46
C GLU A 41 -5.43 -8.14 2.48
N GLU A 42 -6.67 -7.96 2.94
CA GLU A 42 -7.30 -6.66 3.06
C GLU A 42 -6.53 -5.74 4.03
N GLU A 43 -6.14 -6.25 5.21
CA GLU A 43 -5.35 -5.49 6.20
C GLU A 43 -3.96 -5.09 5.64
N ILE A 44 -3.33 -5.95 4.85
CA ILE A 44 -2.05 -5.66 4.20
C ILE A 44 -2.21 -4.52 3.20
N LEU A 45 -3.23 -4.58 2.35
CA LEU A 45 -3.50 -3.54 1.36
C LEU A 45 -3.81 -2.19 2.03
N GLU A 46 -4.62 -2.19 3.10
CA GLU A 46 -4.90 -0.97 3.87
C GLU A 46 -3.63 -0.36 4.46
N THR A 47 -2.77 -1.19 5.04
CA THR A 47 -1.49 -0.77 5.62
C THR A 47 -0.56 -0.20 4.55
N LEU A 48 -0.46 -0.85 3.39
CA LEU A 48 0.33 -0.36 2.25
C LEU A 48 -0.19 0.97 1.73
N VAL A 49 -1.51 1.11 1.53
CA VAL A 49 -2.12 2.37 1.08
C VAL A 49 -1.82 3.49 2.08
N ARG A 50 -1.94 3.21 3.38
CA ARG A 50 -1.63 4.19 4.43
C ARG A 50 -0.17 4.60 4.42
N ALA A 51 0.75 3.64 4.32
CA ALA A 51 2.19 3.91 4.25
C ALA A 51 2.56 4.74 3.01
N MET A 52 1.99 4.41 1.84
CA MET A 52 2.21 5.17 0.61
C MET A 52 1.68 6.60 0.72
N ARG A 53 0.49 6.80 1.32
CA ARG A 53 -0.06 8.14 1.57
C ARG A 53 0.81 8.95 2.53
N GLN A 54 1.32 8.34 3.60
CA GLN A 54 2.24 9.00 4.52
C GLN A 54 3.55 9.39 3.83
N HIS A 55 4.11 8.50 3.01
CA HIS A 55 5.33 8.77 2.28
C HIS A 55 5.16 9.89 1.25
N SER A 56 4.03 9.92 0.53
CA SER A 56 3.73 10.99 -0.45
C SER A 56 3.56 12.36 0.23
N ILE A 57 2.88 12.42 1.39
CA ILE A 57 2.75 13.64 2.19
C ILE A 57 4.13 14.13 2.65
N SER A 58 4.96 13.23 3.19
CA SER A 58 6.32 13.56 3.65
C SER A 58 7.20 14.05 2.50
N ARG A 59 7.15 13.39 1.34
CA ARG A 59 7.88 13.81 0.13
C ARG A 59 7.43 15.18 -0.35
N ARG A 60 6.13 15.44 -0.38
CA ARG A 60 5.56 16.74 -0.78
C ARG A 60 6.03 17.85 0.16
N ARG A 61 5.93 17.65 1.47
CA ARG A 61 6.41 18.61 2.48
C ARG A 61 7.90 18.91 2.33
N LYS A 62 8.72 17.90 2.03
CA LYS A 62 10.15 18.07 1.78
C LYS A 62 10.40 18.95 0.55
N ILE A 63 9.67 18.74 -0.54
CA ILE A 63 9.78 19.58 -1.74
C ILE A 63 9.34 21.01 -1.44
N GLU A 64 8.21 21.21 -0.78
CA GLU A 64 7.72 22.54 -0.40
C GLU A 64 8.72 23.28 0.51
N TYR A 65 9.33 22.57 1.45
CA TYR A 65 10.41 23.11 2.28
C TYR A 65 11.63 23.53 1.44
N VAL A 66 12.13 22.67 0.54
CA VAL A 66 13.27 22.97 -0.31
C VAL A 66 12.98 24.18 -1.21
N LEU A 67 11.80 24.24 -1.83
CA LEU A 67 11.39 25.38 -2.65
C LEU A 67 11.30 26.68 -1.84
N SER A 68 10.73 26.62 -0.63
CA SER A 68 10.66 27.77 0.29
C SER A 68 12.06 28.24 0.71
N TYR A 69 12.95 27.31 1.03
CA TYR A 69 14.34 27.59 1.37
C TYR A 69 15.08 28.23 0.20
N LEU A 70 15.00 27.65 -1.01
CA LEU A 70 15.63 28.22 -2.20
C LEU A 70 15.08 29.61 -2.52
N LYS A 71 13.77 29.82 -2.43
CA LYS A 71 13.15 31.14 -2.65
C LYS A 71 13.61 32.19 -1.63
N LYS A 72 13.84 31.80 -0.38
CA LYS A 72 14.34 32.71 0.66
C LYS A 72 15.82 33.07 0.46
N ASN A 73 16.63 32.08 0.10
CA ASN A 73 18.08 32.28 -0.07
C ASN A 73 18.47 32.83 -1.45
N ALA A 74 17.66 32.62 -2.49
CA ALA A 74 17.84 33.23 -3.81
C ALA A 74 17.37 34.71 -3.86
N ARG A 75 16.83 35.25 -2.76
CA ARG A 75 16.31 36.63 -2.67
C ARG A 75 17.24 37.61 -1.95
N TYR A 76 18.47 37.20 -1.63
CA TYR A 76 19.56 38.11 -1.26
C TYR A 76 20.72 37.91 -2.25
N PRO A 77 21.36 39.00 -2.73
CA PRO A 77 22.34 38.97 -3.82
C PRO A 77 23.62 38.22 -3.47
#